data_AF-A0A9D7J2L3-F1
#
_entry.id   AF-A0A9D7J2L3-F1
#
_cell.length_a   1.000
_cell.length_b   1.000
_cell.length_c   1.000
_cell.angle_alpha   90.00
_cell.angle_beta   90.00
_cell.angle_gamma   90.00
#
_symmetry.space_group_name_H-M   'P 1'
#
loop_
_entity.id
_entity.type
_entity.pdbx_description
1 polymer ?
#
loop_
_entity_poly.entity_id
_entity_poly.type
_entity_poly.pdbx_seq_one_letter_code
_entity_poly.pdbx_strand_id
1 'polypeptide(L)'
;MRTVLASMSGTVARLARELTQRIGELNQQIAQLDKELTTLVKQHAPALLEIPGCGVLSAALIVGETAGVERFRNKDAYARFTGTAPVPVWSGSSVGKVRLNRGGNRQMNWALP
;
A
#
# COMPACT_ATOMS: atom_id res chain seq x y z
N MET A 1 27.41 -8.90 -8.95
CA MET A 1 26.58 -9.16 -10.16
C MET A 1 27.03 -8.34 -11.36
N ARG A 2 27.13 -6.99 -11.28
CA ARG A 2 27.68 -6.14 -12.37
C ARG A 2 29.08 -6.55 -12.86
N THR A 3 29.99 -6.87 -11.94
CA THR A 3 31.36 -7.32 -12.24
C THR A 3 31.41 -8.67 -12.96
N VAL A 4 30.51 -9.60 -12.60
CA VAL A 4 30.41 -10.93 -13.24
C VAL A 4 29.86 -10.81 -14.66
N LEU A 5 28.87 -9.94 -14.88
CA LEU A 5 28.29 -9.72 -16.21
C LEU A 5 29.23 -8.95 -17.14
N ALA A 6 30.24 -8.23 -16.62
CA ALA A 6 31.20 -7.48 -17.43
C ALA A 6 32.14 -8.39 -18.22
N SER A 7 32.45 -9.59 -17.71
CA SER A 7 33.31 -10.57 -18.38
C SER A 7 32.55 -11.49 -19.34
N MET A 8 31.24 -11.33 -19.50
CA MET A 8 30.39 -12.17 -20.37
C MET A 8 30.01 -11.44 -21.67
N SER A 9 30.09 -12.16 -22.80
CA SER A 9 29.76 -11.65 -24.13
C SER A 9 28.43 -12.23 -24.67
N GLY A 10 27.91 -11.65 -25.75
CA GLY A 10 26.67 -12.08 -26.39
C GLY A 10 25.41 -11.32 -25.95
N THR A 11 24.30 -11.57 -26.64
CA THR A 11 23.02 -10.84 -26.48
C THR A 11 22.44 -10.94 -25.08
N VAL A 12 22.48 -12.13 -24.46
CA VAL A 12 21.97 -12.34 -23.11
C VAL A 12 22.76 -11.52 -22.09
N ALA A 13 24.09 -11.49 -22.20
CA ALA A 13 24.94 -10.70 -21.30
C ALA A 13 24.67 -9.19 -21.44
N ARG A 14 24.41 -8.71 -22.66
CA ARG A 14 24.00 -7.31 -22.91
C ARG A 14 22.67 -6.99 -22.21
N LEU A 15 21.63 -7.79 -22.44
CA LEU A 15 20.30 -7.57 -21.83
C LEU A 15 20.35 -7.66 -20.30
N ALA A 16 21.11 -8.62 -19.75
CA ALA A 16 21.27 -8.77 -18.31
C ALA A 16 21.92 -7.54 -17.67
N ARG A 17 22.94 -6.94 -18.32
CA ARG A 17 23.56 -5.69 -17.83
C ARG A 17 22.58 -4.52 -17.84
N GLU A 18 21.80 -4.38 -18.91
CA GLU A 18 20.79 -3.34 -19.06
C GLU A 18 19.71 -3.45 -17.96
N LEU A 19 19.14 -4.64 -17.76
CA LEU A 19 18.16 -4.88 -16.69
C LEU A 19 18.75 -4.65 -15.31
N THR A 20 19.99 -5.08 -15.06
CA THR A 20 20.65 -4.87 -13.77
C THR A 20 20.89 -3.38 -13.50
N GLN A 21 21.25 -2.61 -14.52
CA GLN A 21 21.36 -1.17 -14.40
C GLN A 21 19.99 -0.55 -14.09
N ARG A 22 18.94 -0.96 -14.80
CA ARG A 22 17.60 -0.43 -14.59
C ARG A 22 17.06 -0.72 -13.19
N ILE A 23 17.32 -1.92 -12.66
CA ILE A 23 16.99 -2.28 -11.27
C ILE A 23 17.71 -1.34 -10.30
N GLY A 24 19.00 -1.04 -10.55
CA GLY A 24 19.76 -0.09 -9.74
C GLY A 24 19.14 1.31 -9.71
N GLU A 25 18.74 1.83 -10.87
CA GLU A 25 18.05 3.12 -11.01
C GLU A 25 16.72 3.14 -10.25
N LEU A 26 15.90 2.09 -10.43
CA LEU A 26 14.61 1.97 -9.75
C LEU A 26 14.76 1.89 -8.22
N ASN A 27 15.76 1.16 -7.73
CA ASN A 27 16.04 1.08 -6.29
C ASN A 27 16.43 2.44 -5.71
N GLN A 28 17.21 3.24 -6.45
CA GLN A 28 17.54 4.61 -6.03
C GLN A 28 16.29 5.49 -5.98
N GLN A 29 15.41 5.38 -6.98
CA GLN A 29 14.14 6.12 -6.99
C GLN A 29 13.23 5.72 -5.83
N ILE A 30 13.07 4.42 -5.57
CA ILE A 30 12.30 3.90 -4.43
C ILE A 30 12.86 4.46 -3.12
N ALA A 31 14.17 4.39 -2.91
CA ALA A 31 14.78 4.90 -1.68
C ALA A 31 14.60 6.43 -1.51
N GLN A 32 14.55 7.17 -2.61
CA GLN A 32 14.28 8.61 -2.56
C GLN A 32 12.80 8.89 -2.22
N LEU A 33 11.88 8.17 -2.84
CA LEU A 33 10.44 8.27 -2.56
C LEU A 33 10.12 7.86 -1.12
N ASP A 34 10.75 6.81 -0.59
CA ASP A 34 10.56 6.39 0.80
C ASP A 34 10.94 7.49 1.80
N LYS A 35 12.01 8.25 1.53
CA LYS A 35 12.43 9.40 2.35
C LYS A 35 11.43 10.56 2.26
N GLU A 36 10.94 10.84 1.07
CA GLU A 36 9.94 11.88 0.84
C GLU A 36 8.63 11.53 1.56
N LEU A 37 8.12 10.30 1.38
CA LEU A 37 6.94 9.80 2.08
C LEU A 37 7.13 9.84 3.60
N THR A 38 8.30 9.46 4.11
CA THR A 38 8.61 9.54 5.55
C THR A 38 8.46 10.95 6.08
N THR A 39 8.96 11.94 5.32
CA THR A 39 8.89 13.35 5.70
C THR A 39 7.45 13.83 5.69
N LEU A 40 6.71 13.57 4.61
CA LEU A 40 5.31 13.99 4.45
C LEU A 40 4.40 13.36 5.51
N VAL A 41 4.53 12.05 5.77
CA VAL A 41 3.70 11.36 6.77
C VAL A 41 3.96 11.91 8.17
N LYS A 42 5.23 12.11 8.55
CA LYS A 42 5.55 12.70 9.86
C LYS A 42 4.99 14.11 10.03
N GLN A 43 4.92 14.87 8.95
CA GLN A 43 4.37 16.22 8.97
C GLN A 43 2.85 16.24 9.04
N HIS A 44 2.17 15.39 8.26
CA HIS A 44 0.73 15.50 8.05
C HIS A 44 -0.11 14.49 8.84
N ALA A 45 0.43 13.32 9.15
CA ALA A 45 -0.30 12.25 9.85
C ALA A 45 0.61 11.48 10.84
N PRO A 46 1.33 12.15 11.76
CA PRO A 46 2.24 11.50 12.70
C PRO A 46 1.54 10.45 13.57
N ALA A 47 0.28 10.69 13.94
CA ALA A 47 -0.53 9.77 14.75
C ALA A 47 -0.72 8.39 14.11
N LEU A 48 -0.67 8.28 12.77
CA LEU A 48 -0.75 6.97 12.11
C LEU A 48 0.48 6.10 12.42
N LEU A 49 1.66 6.71 12.58
CA LEU A 49 2.90 5.98 12.90
C LEU A 49 2.94 5.49 14.35
N GLU A 50 2.04 5.96 15.20
CA GLU A 50 1.88 5.48 16.58
C GLU A 50 1.07 4.17 16.64
N ILE A 51 0.37 3.82 15.56
CA ILE A 51 -0.41 2.60 15.46
C ILE A 51 0.53 1.41 15.22
N PRO A 52 0.53 0.37 16.08
CA PRO A 52 1.33 -0.82 15.87
C PRO A 52 1.04 -1.45 14.50
N GLY A 53 2.09 -1.76 13.73
CA GLY A 53 1.96 -2.31 12.38
C GLY A 53 1.72 -1.27 11.27
N CYS A 54 1.49 0.00 11.60
CA CYS A 54 1.35 1.06 10.60
C CYS A 54 2.70 1.73 10.30
N GLY A 55 3.40 1.23 9.28
CA GLY A 55 4.62 1.86 8.77
C GLY A 55 4.35 3.07 7.89
N VAL A 56 5.42 3.78 7.49
CA VAL A 56 5.34 4.97 6.61
C VAL A 56 4.56 4.71 5.33
N LEU A 57 4.81 3.59 4.66
CA LEU A 57 4.14 3.27 3.40
C LEU A 57 2.62 3.06 3.62
N SER A 58 2.24 2.31 4.66
CA SER A 58 0.83 2.11 5.02
C SER A 58 0.15 3.43 5.38
N ALA A 59 0.80 4.27 6.18
CA ALA A 59 0.28 5.58 6.57
C ALA A 59 0.11 6.52 5.36
N ALA A 60 1.12 6.60 4.48
CA ALA A 60 1.05 7.37 3.24
C ALA A 60 -0.11 6.91 2.35
N LEU A 61 -0.27 5.59 2.20
CA LEU A 61 -1.33 5.00 1.40
C LEU A 61 -2.70 5.28 2.00
N ILE A 62 -2.87 5.16 3.33
CA ILE A 62 -4.10 5.54 4.04
C ILE A 62 -4.45 7.00 3.78
N VAL A 63 -3.49 7.92 3.93
CA VAL A 63 -3.73 9.36 3.70
C VAL A 63 -4.13 9.62 2.25
N GLY A 64 -3.38 9.07 1.28
CA GLY A 64 -3.61 9.27 -0.14
C GLY A 64 -4.95 8.73 -0.64
N GLU A 65 -5.30 7.51 -0.26
CA GLU A 65 -6.53 6.85 -0.71
C GLU A 65 -7.77 7.34 0.03
N THR A 66 -7.61 7.79 1.29
CA THR A 66 -8.70 8.45 2.02
C THR A 66 -9.05 9.77 1.35
N ALA A 67 -8.04 10.54 0.89
CA ALA A 67 -8.21 11.84 0.22
C ALA A 67 -9.12 12.81 1.01
N GLY A 68 -8.89 12.91 2.32
CA GLY A 68 -9.71 13.68 3.26
C GLY A 68 -10.78 12.83 3.93
N VAL A 69 -10.69 12.65 5.25
CA VAL A 69 -11.62 11.76 6.00
C VAL A 69 -13.02 12.36 6.10
N GLU A 70 -13.13 13.68 6.03
CA GLU A 70 -14.35 14.47 6.07
C GLU A 70 -15.31 14.19 4.91
N ARG A 71 -14.84 13.59 3.81
CA ARG A 71 -15.71 13.16 2.70
C ARG A 71 -16.64 12.00 3.09
N PHE A 72 -16.34 11.29 4.18
CA PHE A 72 -17.15 10.18 4.67
C PHE A 72 -18.15 10.69 5.71
N ARG A 73 -19.43 10.41 5.48
CA ARG A 73 -20.52 10.82 6.39
C ARG A 73 -20.32 10.32 7.83
N ASN A 74 -19.76 9.13 7.99
CA ASN A 74 -19.51 8.51 9.29
C ASN A 74 -18.49 7.37 9.17
N LYS A 75 -18.11 6.80 10.33
CA LYS A 75 -17.17 5.68 10.41
C LYS A 75 -17.64 4.42 9.65
N ASP A 76 -18.95 4.18 9.57
CA ASP A 76 -19.48 2.99 8.89
C ASP A 76 -19.31 3.09 7.36
N ALA A 77 -19.46 4.30 6.82
CA ALA A 77 -19.17 4.58 5.42
C ALA A 77 -17.67 4.37 5.12
N TYR A 78 -16.79 4.83 6.02
CA TYR A 78 -15.36 4.59 5.90
C TYR A 78 -15.00 3.09 5.99
N ALA A 79 -15.62 2.35 6.92
CA ALA A 79 -15.41 0.90 7.04
C ALA A 79 -15.88 0.14 5.77
N ARG A 80 -16.96 0.58 5.12
CA ARG A 80 -17.39 0.03 3.84
C ARG A 80 -16.39 0.34 2.72
N PHE A 81 -15.87 1.56 2.67
CA PHE A 81 -14.85 1.98 1.70
C PHE A 81 -13.57 1.15 1.85
N THR A 82 -13.06 0.98 3.07
CA THR A 82 -11.85 0.19 3.34
C THR A 82 -12.06 -1.33 3.22
N GLY A 83 -13.30 -1.77 3.02
CA GLY A 83 -13.64 -3.20 2.93
C GLY A 83 -13.61 -3.94 4.27
N THR A 84 -13.50 -3.22 5.39
CA THR A 84 -13.47 -3.79 6.75
C THR A 84 -14.88 -4.03 7.32
N ALA A 85 -15.89 -3.30 6.82
CA ALA A 85 -17.28 -3.50 7.22
C ALA A 85 -17.79 -4.88 6.77
N PRO A 86 -18.30 -5.74 7.68
CA PRO A 86 -18.89 -7.02 7.33
C PRO A 86 -20.16 -6.84 6.48
N VAL A 87 -20.39 -7.75 5.52
CA VAL A 87 -21.60 -7.72 4.67
C VAL A 87 -22.64 -8.70 5.24
N PRO A 88 -23.83 -8.22 5.66
CA PRO A 88 -24.91 -9.10 6.10
C PRO A 88 -25.35 -10.05 4.98
N VAL A 89 -25.58 -11.31 5.33
CA VAL A 89 -26.07 -12.36 4.41
C VAL A 89 -27.27 -13.09 5.02
N TRP A 90 -28.22 -12.34 5.57
CA TRP A 90 -29.40 -12.90 6.22
C TRP A 90 -30.68 -12.16 5.83
N SER A 91 -31.79 -12.91 5.82
CA SER A 91 -33.16 -12.41 5.81
C SER A 91 -33.96 -13.23 6.84
N GLY A 92 -34.46 -12.61 7.90
CA GLY A 92 -35.19 -13.31 8.97
C GLY A 92 -34.28 -14.15 9.89
N SER A 93 -34.60 -15.44 10.13
CA SER A 93 -33.99 -16.29 11.18
C SER A 93 -32.47 -16.55 11.10
N SER A 94 -31.78 -16.02 10.10
CA SER A 94 -30.31 -16.09 9.96
C SER A 94 -29.59 -14.82 10.48
N VAL A 95 -30.30 -13.94 11.21
CA VAL A 95 -29.76 -12.71 11.81
C VAL A 95 -28.41 -12.97 12.47
N GLY A 96 -27.43 -12.13 12.13
CA GLY A 96 -26.07 -12.21 12.68
C GLY A 96 -25.05 -12.86 11.74
N LYS A 97 -25.46 -13.56 10.67
CA LYS A 97 -24.52 -14.09 9.68
C LYS A 97 -23.96 -12.99 8.77
N VAL A 98 -22.63 -12.91 8.69
CA VAL A 98 -21.94 -11.95 7.82
C VAL A 98 -20.89 -12.64 6.97
N ARG A 99 -20.54 -12.03 5.84
CA ARG A 99 -19.40 -12.43 5.00
C ARG A 99 -18.38 -11.30 4.88
N LEU A 100 -17.18 -11.66 4.44
CA LEU A 100 -16.13 -10.69 4.10
C LEU A 100 -16.58 -9.76 2.97
N ASN A 101 -16.31 -8.47 3.13
CA ASN A 101 -16.49 -7.49 2.08
C ASN A 101 -15.32 -7.54 1.09
N ARG A 102 -15.61 -7.96 -0.13
CA ARG A 102 -14.64 -8.06 -1.25
C ARG A 102 -14.70 -6.86 -2.20
N GLY A 103 -15.60 -5.90 -1.97
CA GLY A 103 -15.86 -4.77 -2.85
C GLY A 103 -15.29 -3.43 -2.38
N GLY A 104 -14.67 -3.36 -1.19
CA GLY A 104 -13.96 -2.17 -0.74
C GLY A 104 -12.63 -1.96 -1.46
N ASN A 105 -11.99 -0.82 -1.20
CA ASN A 105 -10.66 -0.49 -1.67
C ASN A 105 -9.64 -1.53 -1.17
N ARG A 106 -9.06 -2.27 -2.11
CA ARG A 106 -8.14 -3.37 -1.81
C ARG A 106 -6.80 -2.89 -1.26
N GLN A 107 -6.36 -1.71 -1.66
CA GLN A 107 -5.13 -1.14 -1.11
C GLN A 107 -5.35 -0.73 0.36
N MET A 108 -6.51 -0.17 0.70
CA MET A 108 -6.88 0.09 2.11
C MET A 108 -6.99 -1.19 2.93
N ASN A 109 -7.63 -2.21 2.39
CA ASN A 109 -7.77 -3.47 3.11
C ASN A 109 -6.41 -4.11 3.44
N TRP A 110 -5.40 -3.89 2.59
CA TRP A 110 -4.04 -4.35 2.83
C TRP A 110 -3.24 -3.45 3.78
N ALA A 111 -3.39 -2.13 3.68
CA ALA A 111 -2.60 -1.18 4.46
C ALA A 111 -3.06 -1.01 5.90
N LEU A 112 -4.31 -1.37 6.21
CA LEU A 112 -4.81 -1.35 7.57
C LEU A 112 -4.18 -2.48 8.40
N PRO A 113 -3.54 -2.17 9.54
CA PRO A 113 -2.97 -3.16 10.45
C PRO A 113 -4.02 -3.89 11.29
#